data_AF-D0U4F8-F1
#
_entry.id   AF-D0U4F8-F1
#
_cell.length_a   1.000
_cell.length_b   1.000
_cell.length_c   1.000
_cell.angle_alpha   90.00
_cell.angle_beta   90.00
_cell.angle_gamma   90.00
#
_symmetry.space_group_name_H-M   'P 1'
#
loop_
_entity.id
_entity.type
_entity.pdbx_description
1 polymer ?
#
loop_
_entity_poly.entity_id
_entity_poly.type
_entity_poly.pdbx_seq_one_letter_code
_entity_poly.pdbx_strand_id
1 'polypeptide(L)'
;MQQLKVTISSHSVAGIKPENQDACAYHIPNAQALEYKGVVGVIADGVSACERAKEASGCCVKGFLSDYYATPDSWSVEHSATKVISALNNWLYSQSMRSDEVSSMLSTLSTVIIKSNTAHVFHVGDSRVYRYRSGVLTQLTKDHVLSLNKEKTYLSRAMGFDLKINVDYQTFDIELNDQFLMTTDGVHDYLDNALLEVLMNKASTVDDIVDRALDKGSQDNVSAMIISIDQLPEKNLNEAFDELTQRPVPPDLVKGMKINGFEIVSLIISSSKMQLYLAKDINTGQSVALKTPSINLKMIQSTLSTLCTSNG
;
A
#
# COMPACT_ATOMS: atom_id res chain seq x y z
N MET A 1 14.56 18.17 15.16
CA MET A 1 13.77 17.53 14.09
C MET A 1 12.49 17.02 14.71
N GLN A 2 11.35 17.57 14.29
CA GLN A 2 10.05 16.98 14.63
C GLN A 2 9.93 15.62 13.95
N GLN A 3 9.52 14.60 14.71
CA GLN A 3 9.23 13.27 14.18
C GLN A 3 7.73 13.13 13.92
N LEU A 4 7.36 12.23 13.01
CA LEU A 4 5.97 11.83 12.80
C LEU A 4 5.38 11.31 14.13
N LYS A 5 4.24 11.85 14.54
CA LYS A 5 3.46 11.34 15.67
C LYS A 5 2.03 11.08 15.21
N VAL A 6 1.53 9.91 15.56
CA VAL A 6 0.16 9.48 15.25
C VAL A 6 -0.50 8.85 16.46
N THR A 7 -1.82 8.99 16.53
CA THR A 7 -2.66 8.27 17.49
C THR A 7 -3.50 7.27 16.71
N ILE A 8 -3.48 6.01 17.14
CA ILE A 8 -4.21 4.93 16.47
C ILE A 8 -5.11 4.22 17.48
N SER A 9 -6.34 3.95 17.06
CA SER A 9 -7.30 3.11 17.79
C SER A 9 -7.99 2.17 16.83
N SER A 10 -8.37 0.99 17.31
CA SER A 10 -9.05 -0.03 16.51
C SER A 10 -9.97 -0.85 17.39
N HIS A 11 -11.12 -1.25 16.86
CA HIS A 11 -12.08 -2.11 17.52
C HIS A 11 -12.62 -3.12 16.51
N SER A 12 -12.75 -4.37 16.93
CA SER A 12 -13.22 -5.47 16.08
C SER A 12 -13.96 -6.50 16.92
N VAL A 13 -15.21 -6.78 16.56
CA VAL A 13 -16.10 -7.69 17.29
C VAL A 13 -16.83 -8.63 16.34
N ALA A 14 -17.22 -9.79 16.87
CA ALA A 14 -17.98 -10.79 16.11
C ALA A 14 -19.39 -10.30 15.72
N GLY A 15 -19.92 -9.28 16.40
CA GLY A 15 -21.31 -8.84 16.22
C GLY A 15 -22.29 -9.96 16.62
N ILE A 16 -23.25 -10.25 15.75
CA ILE A 16 -24.22 -11.35 15.95
C ILE A 16 -23.66 -12.74 15.56
N LYS A 17 -22.52 -12.78 14.85
CA LYS A 17 -21.91 -14.04 14.40
C LYS A 17 -21.23 -14.77 15.58
N PRO A 18 -21.14 -16.12 15.52
CA PRO A 18 -20.51 -16.91 16.58
C PRO A 18 -19.00 -16.69 16.68
N GLU A 19 -18.36 -16.22 15.62
CA GLU A 19 -16.93 -15.97 15.55
C GLU A 19 -16.65 -14.65 14.83
N ASN A 20 -15.61 -13.95 15.28
CA ASN A 20 -15.05 -12.82 14.56
C ASN A 20 -14.05 -13.32 13.50
N GLN A 21 -14.42 -13.20 12.24
CA GLN A 21 -13.63 -13.55 11.07
C GLN A 21 -12.87 -12.33 10.52
N ASP A 22 -13.10 -11.14 11.07
CA ASP A 22 -12.29 -9.95 10.80
C ASP A 22 -10.99 -9.97 11.60
N ALA A 23 -10.00 -9.24 11.10
CA ALA A 23 -8.78 -8.93 11.80
C ALA A 23 -8.37 -7.48 11.56
N CYS A 24 -7.90 -6.81 12.60
CA CYS A 24 -7.27 -5.50 12.50
C CYS A 24 -6.06 -5.41 13.43
N ALA A 25 -4.99 -4.75 12.99
CA ALA A 25 -3.84 -4.45 13.83
C ALA A 25 -3.03 -3.29 13.26
N TYR A 26 -2.26 -2.64 14.13
CA TYR A 26 -1.36 -1.57 13.76
C TYR A 26 0.00 -1.74 14.45
N HIS A 27 1.01 -1.09 13.92
CA HIS A 27 2.33 -1.03 14.54
C HIS A 27 2.92 0.37 14.42
N ILE A 28 3.22 0.99 15.57
CA ILE A 28 4.01 2.21 15.67
C ILE A 28 5.43 1.78 16.06
N PRO A 29 6.40 1.80 15.14
CA PRO A 29 7.74 1.31 15.40
C PRO A 29 8.57 2.29 16.24
N ASN A 30 9.78 1.87 16.64
CA ASN A 30 10.78 2.77 17.22
C ASN A 30 11.26 3.83 16.21
N ALA A 31 12.02 4.84 16.68
CA ALA A 31 12.45 5.97 15.85
C ALA A 31 13.19 5.58 14.55
N GLN A 32 14.03 4.53 14.58
CA GLN A 32 14.79 4.11 13.40
C GLN A 32 13.88 3.46 12.36
N ALA A 33 13.03 2.52 12.77
CA ALA A 33 12.09 1.90 11.85
C ALA A 33 10.97 2.87 11.42
N LEU A 34 10.63 3.86 12.24
CA LEU A 34 9.69 4.93 11.89
C LEU A 34 10.21 5.75 10.68
N GLU A 35 11.51 6.03 10.62
CA GLU A 35 12.13 6.77 9.52
C GLU A 35 12.09 5.99 8.19
N TYR A 36 12.43 4.70 8.22
CA TYR A 36 12.53 3.90 6.99
C TYR A 36 11.22 3.23 6.56
N LYS A 37 10.37 2.84 7.51
CA LYS A 37 9.16 2.03 7.30
C LYS A 37 7.87 2.76 7.64
N GLY A 38 7.91 3.78 8.49
CA GLY A 38 6.70 4.48 8.91
C GLY A 38 5.79 3.65 9.82
N VAL A 39 4.59 4.16 10.04
CA VAL A 39 3.54 3.54 10.85
C VAL A 39 2.58 2.77 9.95
N VAL A 40 2.20 1.57 10.35
CA VAL A 40 1.28 0.72 9.57
C VAL A 40 -0.02 0.50 10.35
N GLY A 41 -1.16 0.66 9.68
CA GLY A 41 -2.46 0.13 10.08
C GLY A 41 -3.01 -0.83 9.02
N VAL A 42 -3.55 -1.96 9.45
CA VAL A 42 -4.05 -3.03 8.57
C VAL A 42 -5.42 -3.50 9.06
N ILE A 43 -6.35 -3.70 8.12
CA ILE A 43 -7.64 -4.35 8.35
C ILE A 43 -7.87 -5.41 7.27
N ALA A 44 -8.52 -6.50 7.64
CA ALA A 44 -8.87 -7.60 6.77
C ALA A 44 -10.18 -8.24 7.24
N ASP A 45 -10.97 -8.69 6.28
CA ASP A 45 -12.24 -9.39 6.46
C ASP A 45 -12.14 -10.77 5.80
N GLY A 46 -12.33 -11.81 6.60
CA GLY A 46 -12.28 -13.18 6.13
C GLY A 46 -13.58 -13.55 5.41
N VAL A 47 -13.48 -14.07 4.18
CA VAL A 47 -14.68 -14.40 3.39
C VAL A 47 -15.51 -15.49 4.08
N SER A 48 -16.66 -15.12 4.63
CA SER A 48 -17.50 -15.97 5.49
C SER A 48 -17.99 -17.29 4.85
N ALA A 49 -17.96 -17.39 3.52
CA ALA A 49 -18.25 -18.65 2.80
C ALA A 49 -17.14 -19.71 2.98
N CYS A 50 -16.00 -19.35 3.53
CA CYS A 50 -14.86 -20.22 3.76
C CYS A 50 -14.75 -20.63 5.25
N GLU A 51 -14.54 -21.92 5.53
CA GLU A 51 -14.34 -22.42 6.90
C GLU A 51 -13.15 -21.79 7.60
N ARG A 52 -12.12 -21.41 6.84
CA ARG A 52 -10.86 -20.86 7.35
C ARG A 52 -10.76 -19.34 7.20
N ALA A 53 -11.91 -18.65 7.12
CA ALA A 53 -12.00 -17.20 6.98
C ALA A 53 -11.18 -16.42 8.03
N LYS A 54 -11.36 -16.77 9.32
CA LYS A 54 -10.61 -16.16 10.43
C LYS A 54 -9.11 -16.40 10.35
N GLU A 55 -8.71 -17.60 9.91
CA GLU A 55 -7.29 -17.89 9.70
C GLU A 55 -6.74 -17.04 8.54
N ALA A 56 -7.51 -16.86 7.46
CA ALA A 56 -7.12 -16.08 6.31
C ALA A 56 -6.89 -14.60 6.65
N SER A 57 -7.86 -13.95 7.30
CA SER A 57 -7.75 -12.54 7.72
C SER A 57 -6.65 -12.35 8.77
N GLY A 58 -6.56 -13.25 9.75
CA GLY A 58 -5.52 -13.26 10.76
C GLY A 58 -4.11 -13.40 10.17
N CYS A 59 -3.93 -14.28 9.18
CA CYS A 59 -2.68 -14.44 8.44
C CYS A 59 -2.34 -13.19 7.62
N CYS A 60 -3.33 -12.57 6.95
CA CYS A 60 -3.12 -11.33 6.20
C CYS A 60 -2.59 -10.22 7.11
N VAL A 61 -3.27 -9.95 8.23
CA VAL A 61 -2.92 -8.84 9.14
C VAL A 61 -1.59 -9.09 9.84
N LYS A 62 -1.43 -10.25 10.49
CA LYS A 62 -0.21 -10.56 11.26
C LYS A 62 1.00 -10.75 10.36
N GLY A 63 0.81 -11.46 9.24
CA GLY A 63 1.86 -11.70 8.26
C GLY A 63 2.30 -10.39 7.60
N PHE A 64 1.37 -9.51 7.24
CA PHE A 64 1.73 -8.23 6.64
C PHE A 64 2.58 -7.38 7.59
N LEU A 65 2.16 -7.23 8.85
CA LEU A 65 2.93 -6.46 9.83
C LEU A 65 4.32 -7.07 10.05
N SER A 66 4.40 -8.38 10.29
CA SER A 66 5.69 -9.06 10.50
C SER A 66 6.64 -8.86 9.32
N ASP A 67 6.18 -9.19 8.11
CA ASP A 67 7.05 -9.29 6.96
C ASP A 67 7.40 -7.91 6.37
N TYR A 68 6.51 -6.93 6.50
CA TYR A 68 6.77 -5.55 6.07
C TYR A 68 7.94 -4.91 6.82
N TYR A 69 7.96 -5.04 8.14
CA TYR A 69 9.07 -4.51 8.95
C TYR A 69 10.36 -5.33 8.81
N ALA A 70 10.27 -6.56 8.29
CA ALA A 70 11.42 -7.41 7.98
C ALA A 70 12.03 -7.16 6.58
N THR A 71 11.38 -6.38 5.70
CA THR A 71 11.95 -6.08 4.38
C THR A 71 13.19 -5.17 4.51
N PRO A 72 14.10 -5.15 3.51
CA PRO A 72 15.26 -4.24 3.53
C PRO A 72 14.86 -2.76 3.66
N ASP A 73 15.59 -1.98 4.46
CA ASP A 73 15.34 -0.54 4.67
C ASP A 73 15.51 0.30 3.40
N SER A 74 16.30 -0.20 2.44
CA SER A 74 16.52 0.45 1.14
C SER A 74 15.35 0.33 0.17
N TRP A 75 14.35 -0.51 0.48
CA TRP A 75 13.19 -0.69 -0.39
C TRP A 75 12.17 0.43 -0.16
N SER A 76 11.56 0.89 -1.26
CA SER A 76 10.42 1.80 -1.16
C SER A 76 9.25 1.14 -0.43
N VAL A 77 8.33 1.96 0.08
CA VAL A 77 7.10 1.50 0.73
C VAL A 77 6.29 0.62 -0.22
N GLU A 78 6.09 1.10 -1.47
CA GLU A 78 5.41 0.36 -2.53
C GLU A 78 6.04 -1.01 -2.79
N HIS A 79 7.36 -1.06 -2.96
CA HIS A 79 8.03 -2.30 -3.27
C HIS A 79 7.94 -3.30 -2.10
N SER A 80 8.18 -2.83 -0.87
CA SER A 80 8.07 -3.65 0.34
C SER A 80 6.67 -4.23 0.51
N ALA A 81 5.65 -3.38 0.51
CA ALA A 81 4.26 -3.80 0.70
C ALA A 81 3.80 -4.73 -0.43
N THR A 82 4.08 -4.41 -1.69
CA THR A 82 3.68 -5.25 -2.84
C THR A 82 4.30 -6.65 -2.77
N LYS A 83 5.59 -6.74 -2.37
CA LYS A 83 6.28 -8.03 -2.22
C LYS A 83 5.68 -8.87 -1.11
N VAL A 84 5.40 -8.25 0.04
CA VAL A 84 4.76 -8.92 1.18
C VAL A 84 3.35 -9.39 0.83
N ILE A 85 2.51 -8.53 0.24
CA ILE A 85 1.15 -8.87 -0.17
C ILE A 85 1.17 -10.03 -1.18
N SER A 86 2.08 -10.00 -2.16
CA SER A 86 2.22 -11.07 -3.14
C SER A 86 2.62 -12.40 -2.49
N ALA A 87 3.53 -12.37 -1.51
CA ALA A 87 3.96 -13.56 -0.78
C ALA A 87 2.83 -14.15 0.07
N LEU A 88 2.09 -13.30 0.79
CA LEU A 88 0.92 -13.71 1.58
C LEU A 88 -0.18 -14.30 0.69
N ASN A 89 -0.46 -13.65 -0.44
CA ASN A 89 -1.42 -14.16 -1.42
C ASN A 89 -1.03 -15.56 -1.92
N ASN A 90 0.22 -15.75 -2.33
CA ASN A 90 0.71 -17.05 -2.79
C ASN A 90 0.59 -18.12 -1.70
N TRP A 91 0.88 -17.76 -0.45
CA TRP A 91 0.73 -18.67 0.67
C TRP A 91 -0.74 -19.07 0.87
N LEU A 92 -1.67 -18.11 0.95
CA LEU A 92 -3.11 -18.38 1.07
C LEU A 92 -3.67 -19.20 -0.09
N TYR A 93 -3.29 -18.86 -1.32
CA TYR A 93 -3.66 -19.61 -2.52
C TYR A 93 -3.15 -21.06 -2.44
N SER A 94 -1.90 -21.27 -2.00
CA SER A 94 -1.33 -22.61 -1.84
C SER A 94 -2.00 -23.43 -0.74
N GLN A 95 -2.54 -22.80 0.31
CA GLN A 95 -3.34 -23.48 1.32
C GLN A 95 -4.70 -23.89 0.75
N SER A 96 -5.35 -22.99 0.00
CA SER A 96 -6.66 -23.25 -0.62
C SER A 96 -6.59 -24.39 -1.65
N MET A 97 -5.52 -24.47 -2.44
CA MET A 97 -5.31 -25.57 -3.40
C MET A 97 -5.09 -26.96 -2.77
N ARG A 98 -4.78 -27.03 -1.47
CA ARG A 98 -4.57 -28.29 -0.75
C ARG A 98 -5.83 -28.79 -0.04
N SER A 99 -6.93 -28.05 -0.14
CA SER A 99 -8.17 -28.32 0.58
C SER A 99 -9.36 -28.28 -0.38
N ASP A 100 -10.50 -28.82 0.04
CA ASP A 100 -11.75 -28.68 -0.73
C ASP A 100 -12.19 -27.20 -0.75
N GLU A 101 -13.00 -26.79 -1.73
CA GLU A 101 -13.38 -25.38 -1.94
C GLU A 101 -13.91 -24.70 -0.66
N VAL A 102 -14.62 -25.45 0.19
CA VAL A 102 -15.20 -24.98 1.47
C VAL A 102 -14.13 -24.61 2.50
N SER A 103 -12.97 -25.25 2.46
CA SER A 103 -11.85 -25.00 3.38
C SER A 103 -10.79 -24.05 2.79
N SER A 104 -11.15 -23.28 1.76
CA SER A 104 -10.29 -22.24 1.18
C SER A 104 -9.95 -21.15 2.20
N MET A 105 -8.85 -20.43 1.98
CA MET A 105 -8.42 -19.30 2.81
C MET A 105 -8.49 -18.01 2.00
N LEU A 106 -9.65 -17.35 2.06
CA LEU A 106 -9.91 -16.09 1.34
C LEU A 106 -10.15 -14.95 2.32
N SER A 107 -9.61 -13.77 2.00
CA SER A 107 -9.75 -12.58 2.83
C SER A 107 -9.63 -11.31 2.00
N THR A 108 -10.19 -10.20 2.47
CA THR A 108 -9.80 -8.86 2.01
C THR A 108 -8.46 -8.46 2.64
N LEU A 109 -7.87 -7.37 2.17
CA LEU A 109 -6.75 -6.70 2.83
C LEU A 109 -6.74 -5.23 2.46
N SER A 110 -6.81 -4.36 3.46
CA SER A 110 -6.57 -2.93 3.30
C SER A 110 -5.53 -2.44 4.29
N THR A 111 -4.53 -1.73 3.79
CA THR A 111 -3.39 -1.23 4.57
C THR A 111 -3.20 0.25 4.33
N VAL A 112 -2.98 1.00 5.41
CA VAL A 112 -2.49 2.38 5.38
C VAL A 112 -1.09 2.42 6.01
N ILE A 113 -0.12 2.96 5.28
CA ILE A 113 1.25 3.17 5.77
C ILE A 113 1.53 4.66 5.75
N ILE A 114 1.77 5.23 6.93
CA ILE A 114 2.15 6.63 7.09
C ILE A 114 3.66 6.72 7.22
N LYS A 115 4.33 7.21 6.17
CA LYS A 115 5.77 7.44 6.18
C LYS A 115 6.04 8.88 5.78
N SER A 116 6.82 9.57 6.62
CA SER A 116 7.08 11.00 6.47
C SER A 116 5.79 11.82 6.33
N ASN A 117 5.59 12.49 5.19
CA ASN A 117 4.43 13.32 4.86
C ASN A 117 3.52 12.64 3.82
N THR A 118 3.61 11.32 3.68
CA THR A 118 2.85 10.54 2.69
C THR A 118 2.10 9.39 3.35
N ALA A 119 0.83 9.25 3.00
CA ALA A 119 0.04 8.05 3.25
C ALA A 119 0.05 7.15 2.01
N HIS A 120 0.45 5.90 2.19
CA HIS A 120 0.42 4.85 1.17
C HIS A 120 -0.75 3.91 1.47
N VAL A 121 -1.67 3.75 0.52
CA VAL A 121 -2.85 2.91 0.66
C VAL A 121 -2.74 1.72 -0.28
N PHE A 122 -2.84 0.51 0.26
CA PHE A 122 -2.93 -0.75 -0.49
C PHE A 122 -4.27 -1.40 -0.20
N HIS A 123 -4.94 -1.89 -1.24
CA HIS A 123 -6.31 -2.38 -1.09
C HIS A 123 -6.63 -3.54 -2.03
N VAL A 124 -7.28 -4.57 -1.47
CA VAL A 124 -7.90 -5.70 -2.15
C VAL A 124 -9.16 -6.10 -1.40
N GLY A 125 -10.29 -6.18 -2.09
CA GLY A 125 -11.58 -6.58 -1.52
C GLY A 125 -12.55 -5.41 -1.41
N ASP A 126 -13.42 -5.42 -0.42
CA ASP A 126 -14.47 -4.43 -0.18
C ASP A 126 -14.37 -3.72 1.17
N SER A 127 -13.38 -4.05 2.01
CA SER A 127 -13.03 -3.19 3.14
C SER A 127 -12.64 -1.79 2.65
N ARG A 128 -13.05 -0.75 3.38
CA ARG A 128 -12.89 0.63 2.91
C ARG A 128 -11.87 1.42 3.71
N VAL A 129 -11.14 2.29 3.03
CA VAL A 129 -10.28 3.32 3.64
C VAL A 129 -10.81 4.68 3.25
N TYR A 130 -10.99 5.54 4.24
CA TYR A 130 -11.44 6.92 4.10
C TYR A 130 -10.39 7.88 4.64
N ARG A 131 -10.35 9.10 4.10
CA ARG A 131 -9.68 10.25 4.69
C ARG A 131 -10.72 11.24 5.17
N TYR A 132 -10.65 11.60 6.44
CA TYR A 132 -11.35 12.73 7.00
C TYR A 132 -10.39 13.93 7.09
N ARG A 133 -10.71 15.01 6.37
CA ARG A 133 -9.94 16.27 6.38
C ARG A 133 -10.91 17.45 6.38
N SER A 134 -10.74 18.36 7.35
CA SER A 134 -11.48 19.63 7.41
C SER A 134 -13.00 19.49 7.28
N GLY A 135 -13.59 18.48 7.93
CA GLY A 135 -15.04 18.26 7.90
C GLY A 135 -15.54 17.35 6.80
N VAL A 136 -14.68 16.89 5.88
CA VAL A 136 -15.07 16.08 4.72
C VAL A 136 -14.51 14.67 4.82
N LEU A 137 -15.38 13.67 4.73
CA LEU A 137 -15.00 12.25 4.66
C LEU A 137 -14.97 11.79 3.20
N THR A 138 -13.78 11.50 2.70
CA THR A 138 -13.55 11.02 1.32
C THR A 138 -13.13 9.55 1.33
N GLN A 139 -13.89 8.70 0.65
CA GLN A 139 -13.48 7.32 0.40
C GLN A 139 -12.30 7.29 -0.58
N LEU A 140 -11.21 6.61 -0.20
CA LEU A 140 -9.99 6.50 -0.99
C LEU A 140 -9.93 5.20 -1.81
N THR A 141 -10.55 4.13 -1.31
CA THR A 141 -10.59 2.83 -1.96
C THR A 141 -11.83 2.65 -2.82
N LYS A 142 -11.78 1.72 -3.77
CA LYS A 142 -12.95 1.32 -4.56
C LYS A 142 -13.19 -0.16 -4.36
N ASP A 143 -14.38 -0.50 -3.88
CA ASP A 143 -14.76 -1.88 -3.58
C ASP A 143 -14.60 -2.78 -4.81
N HIS A 144 -13.92 -3.90 -4.61
CA HIS A 144 -13.69 -4.92 -5.62
C HIS A 144 -14.82 -5.93 -5.61
N VAL A 145 -16.03 -5.51 -6.00
CA VAL A 145 -17.22 -6.36 -6.03
C VAL A 145 -17.83 -6.51 -7.42
N LEU A 146 -18.44 -7.66 -7.68
CA LEU A 146 -19.31 -7.93 -8.84
C LEU A 146 -20.76 -8.08 -8.37
N SER A 147 -21.63 -7.22 -8.89
CA SER A 147 -23.07 -7.35 -8.72
C SER A 147 -23.64 -8.16 -9.89
N LEU A 148 -23.91 -9.44 -9.66
CA LEU A 148 -24.53 -10.30 -10.68
C LEU A 148 -26.03 -10.02 -10.83
N ASN A 149 -26.69 -9.57 -9.76
CA ASN A 149 -28.09 -9.15 -9.67
C ASN A 149 -28.26 -8.10 -8.55
N LYS A 150 -29.47 -7.52 -8.38
CA LYS A 150 -29.77 -6.57 -7.29
C LYS A 150 -29.62 -7.14 -5.87
N GLU A 151 -29.50 -8.46 -5.72
CA GLU A 151 -29.58 -9.15 -4.44
C GLU A 151 -28.29 -9.89 -4.03
N LYS A 152 -27.30 -10.02 -4.92
CA LYS A 152 -26.06 -10.73 -4.61
C LYS A 152 -24.83 -9.99 -5.13
N THR A 153 -23.98 -9.64 -4.17
CA THR A 153 -22.67 -9.02 -4.37
C THR A 153 -21.61 -10.07 -4.04
N TYR A 154 -20.64 -10.26 -4.93
CA TYR A 154 -19.53 -11.18 -4.74
C TYR A 154 -18.21 -10.41 -4.82
N LEU A 155 -17.21 -10.80 -4.04
CA LEU A 155 -15.87 -10.28 -4.21
C LEU A 155 -15.32 -10.65 -5.59
N SER A 156 -14.92 -9.63 -6.33
CA SER A 156 -14.23 -9.73 -7.63
C SER A 156 -12.73 -9.95 -7.46
N ARG A 157 -12.18 -9.55 -6.31
CA ARG A 157 -10.78 -9.72 -5.91
C ARG A 157 -10.72 -9.97 -4.41
N ALA A 158 -9.90 -10.94 -4.02
CA ALA A 158 -9.60 -11.25 -2.64
C ALA A 158 -8.18 -11.83 -2.54
N MET A 159 -7.58 -11.72 -1.37
CA MET A 159 -6.36 -12.43 -1.01
C MET A 159 -6.61 -13.94 -1.08
N GLY A 160 -5.68 -14.68 -1.68
CA GLY A 160 -5.76 -16.14 -1.80
C GLY A 160 -6.68 -16.64 -2.92
N PHE A 161 -7.37 -15.75 -3.65
CA PHE A 161 -8.34 -16.13 -4.69
C PHE A 161 -7.68 -16.58 -5.99
N ASP A 162 -6.64 -15.88 -6.43
CA ASP A 162 -5.87 -16.19 -7.64
C ASP A 162 -4.38 -16.17 -7.32
N LEU A 163 -3.58 -16.88 -8.11
CA LEU A 163 -2.12 -16.93 -7.97
C LEU A 163 -1.51 -15.53 -8.12
N LYS A 164 -2.06 -14.71 -9.02
CA LYS A 164 -1.61 -13.33 -9.21
C LYS A 164 -2.62 -12.34 -8.63
N ILE A 165 -2.23 -11.69 -7.54
CA ILE A 165 -3.05 -10.64 -6.94
C ILE A 165 -2.88 -9.29 -7.65
N ASN A 166 -4.02 -8.63 -7.90
CA ASN A 166 -4.07 -7.27 -8.40
C ASN A 166 -4.42 -6.34 -7.23
N VAL A 167 -3.38 -5.70 -6.68
CA VAL A 167 -3.50 -4.77 -5.55
C VAL A 167 -3.67 -3.35 -6.08
N ASP A 168 -4.67 -2.64 -5.57
CA ASP A 168 -4.78 -1.21 -5.83
C ASP A 168 -3.83 -0.46 -4.90
N TYR A 169 -2.97 0.39 -5.46
CA TYR A 169 -2.01 1.21 -4.74
C TYR A 169 -2.19 2.68 -5.06
N GLN A 170 -2.29 3.51 -4.01
CA GLN A 170 -2.42 4.96 -4.12
C GLN A 170 -1.58 5.66 -3.05
N THR A 171 -1.16 6.89 -3.34
CA THR A 171 -0.43 7.76 -2.39
C THR A 171 -1.16 9.08 -2.21
N PHE A 172 -1.16 9.59 -0.99
CA PHE A 172 -1.78 10.86 -0.63
C PHE A 172 -0.85 11.67 0.26
N ASP A 173 -0.75 12.98 0.02
CA ASP A 173 -0.13 13.90 0.96
C ASP A 173 -0.97 13.98 2.23
N ILE A 174 -0.30 14.03 3.39
CA ILE A 174 -0.96 14.18 4.70
C ILE A 174 -0.78 15.59 5.28
N GLU A 175 -1.81 16.03 5.97
CA GLU A 175 -1.85 17.27 6.74
C GLU A 175 -2.01 16.98 8.23
N LEU A 176 -1.65 17.98 9.05
CA LEU A 176 -1.89 17.91 10.48
C LEU A 176 -3.41 17.77 10.74
N ASN A 177 -3.79 16.90 11.67
CA ASN A 177 -5.17 16.54 12.00
C ASN A 177 -5.92 15.75 10.93
N ASP A 178 -5.25 15.29 9.86
CA ASP A 178 -5.85 14.26 9.00
C ASP A 178 -6.17 13.02 9.82
N GLN A 179 -7.30 12.40 9.52
CA GLN A 179 -7.66 11.10 10.07
C GLN A 179 -7.94 10.12 8.95
N PHE A 180 -7.37 8.92 9.05
CA PHE A 180 -7.71 7.80 8.18
C PHE A 180 -8.64 6.85 8.93
N LEU A 181 -9.83 6.63 8.39
CA LEU A 181 -10.80 5.67 8.92
C LEU A 181 -10.77 4.43 8.03
N MET A 182 -10.55 3.25 8.61
CA MET A 182 -10.58 1.97 7.94
C MET A 182 -11.74 1.13 8.49
N THR A 183 -12.53 0.48 7.64
CA THR A 183 -13.75 -0.25 8.07
C THR A 183 -13.98 -1.52 7.25
N THR A 184 -14.55 -2.56 7.87
CA THR A 184 -15.16 -3.71 7.16
C THR A 184 -16.63 -3.43 6.81
N ASP A 185 -17.24 -4.30 6.00
CA ASP A 185 -18.61 -4.13 5.47
C ASP A 185 -19.66 -4.06 6.57
N GLY A 186 -19.46 -4.78 7.68
CA GLY A 186 -20.30 -4.73 8.86
C GLY A 186 -20.42 -3.34 9.52
N VAL A 187 -19.55 -2.39 9.14
CA VAL A 187 -19.71 -0.97 9.47
C VAL A 187 -20.38 -0.21 8.33
N HIS A 188 -19.77 -0.19 7.14
CA HIS A 188 -20.11 0.77 6.09
C HIS A 188 -21.33 0.37 5.24
N ASP A 189 -21.85 -0.85 5.41
CA ASP A 189 -23.17 -1.24 4.87
C ASP A 189 -24.32 -0.79 5.78
N TYR A 190 -24.04 -0.49 7.05
CA TYR A 190 -25.04 -0.06 8.04
C TYR A 190 -24.92 1.43 8.42
N LEU A 191 -23.73 2.00 8.23
CA LEU A 191 -23.40 3.41 8.41
C LEU A 191 -22.96 3.99 7.06
N ASP A 192 -23.85 4.73 6.40
CA ASP A 192 -23.50 5.39 5.15
C ASP A 192 -22.42 6.48 5.34
N ASN A 193 -21.84 6.94 4.23
CA ASN A 193 -20.76 7.93 4.26
C ASN A 193 -21.15 9.23 5.00
N ALA A 194 -22.41 9.65 4.91
CA ALA A 194 -22.89 10.85 5.59
C ALA A 194 -22.92 10.66 7.11
N LEU A 195 -23.38 9.50 7.59
CA LEU A 195 -23.40 9.18 9.00
C LEU A 195 -21.98 9.00 9.56
N LEU A 196 -21.09 8.33 8.82
CA LEU A 196 -19.67 8.22 9.17
C LEU A 196 -19.02 9.61 9.27
N GLU A 197 -19.27 10.51 8.32
CA GLU A 197 -18.76 11.89 8.36
C GLU A 197 -19.25 12.64 9.61
N VAL A 198 -20.52 12.48 9.97
CA VAL A 198 -21.08 13.08 11.20
C VAL A 198 -20.40 12.53 12.45
N LEU A 199 -20.10 11.23 12.50
CA LEU A 199 -19.39 10.61 13.63
C LEU A 199 -17.95 11.12 13.73
N MET A 200 -17.23 11.18 12.60
CA MET A 200 -15.88 11.71 12.54
C MET A 200 -15.83 13.20 12.94
N ASN A 201 -16.81 14.00 12.53
CA ASN A 201 -16.92 15.41 12.91
C ASN A 201 -17.17 15.62 14.40
N LYS A 202 -17.89 14.69 15.04
CA LYS A 202 -18.08 14.69 16.50
C LYS A 202 -16.87 14.17 17.28
N ALA A 203 -15.80 13.80 16.59
CA ALA A 203 -14.64 13.10 17.16
C ALA A 203 -15.06 11.84 17.94
N SER A 204 -16.04 11.11 17.40
CA SER A 204 -16.45 9.81 17.94
C SER A 204 -15.28 8.83 17.96
N THR A 205 -15.23 8.01 19.01
CA THR A 205 -14.23 6.95 19.13
C THR A 205 -14.54 5.81 18.16
N VAL A 206 -13.56 4.91 17.97
CA VAL A 206 -13.79 3.71 17.17
C VAL A 206 -14.86 2.81 17.81
N ASP A 207 -14.91 2.77 19.15
CA ASP A 207 -15.95 2.05 19.90
C ASP A 207 -17.34 2.62 19.56
N ASP A 208 -17.50 3.95 19.54
CA ASP A 208 -18.77 4.59 19.15
C ASP A 208 -19.20 4.24 17.72
N ILE A 209 -18.26 4.12 16.79
CA ILE A 209 -18.55 3.74 15.40
C ILE A 209 -19.05 2.28 15.34
N VAL A 210 -18.37 1.38 16.04
CA VAL A 210 -18.76 -0.04 16.10
C VAL A 210 -20.11 -0.19 16.78
N ASP A 211 -20.30 0.41 17.96
CA ASP A 211 -21.56 0.37 18.70
C ASP A 211 -22.71 0.92 17.85
N ARG A 212 -22.47 2.00 17.10
CA ARG A 212 -23.48 2.57 16.21
C ARG A 212 -23.86 1.64 15.06
N ALA A 213 -22.91 0.88 14.51
CA ALA A 213 -23.19 -0.12 13.49
C ALA A 213 -23.99 -1.29 14.06
N LEU A 214 -23.66 -1.75 15.28
CA LEU A 214 -24.41 -2.78 15.99
C LEU A 214 -25.85 -2.34 16.29
N ASP A 215 -26.03 -1.11 16.79
CA ASP A 215 -27.34 -0.49 17.04
C ASP A 215 -28.20 -0.38 15.77
N LYS A 216 -27.55 -0.23 14.61
CA LYS A 216 -28.21 -0.22 13.29
C LYS A 216 -28.57 -1.61 12.79
N GLY A 217 -28.29 -2.65 13.56
CA GLY A 217 -28.66 -4.03 13.27
C GLY A 217 -27.66 -4.75 12.37
N SER A 218 -26.36 -4.42 12.47
CA SER A 218 -25.32 -5.12 11.71
C SER A 218 -25.41 -6.64 11.89
N GLN A 219 -25.46 -7.36 10.77
CA GLN A 219 -25.53 -8.83 10.73
C GLN A 219 -24.16 -9.47 10.44
N ASP A 220 -23.08 -8.68 10.40
CA ASP A 220 -21.72 -9.15 10.13
C ASP A 220 -20.78 -8.92 11.33
N ASN A 221 -19.54 -9.36 11.18
CA ASN A 221 -18.42 -8.90 11.98
C ASN A 221 -18.22 -7.40 11.77
N VAL A 222 -17.88 -6.68 12.83
CA VAL A 222 -17.85 -5.22 12.80
C VAL A 222 -16.48 -4.76 13.24
N SER A 223 -15.73 -4.18 12.30
CA SER A 223 -14.36 -3.73 12.54
C SER A 223 -14.11 -2.32 12.01
N ALA A 224 -13.47 -1.50 12.82
CA ALA A 224 -13.04 -0.16 12.45
C ALA A 224 -11.67 0.18 13.05
N MET A 225 -10.95 1.10 12.40
CA MET A 225 -9.68 1.66 12.87
C MET A 225 -9.58 3.14 12.47
N ILE A 226 -9.10 3.98 13.38
CA ILE A 226 -8.78 5.39 13.10
C ILE A 226 -7.29 5.62 13.33
N ILE A 227 -6.62 6.23 12.35
CA ILE A 227 -5.24 6.72 12.42
C ILE A 227 -5.28 8.25 12.32
N SER A 228 -4.91 8.96 13.39
CA SER A 228 -4.87 10.43 13.45
C SER A 228 -3.44 10.94 13.32
N ILE A 229 -3.24 11.95 12.48
CA ILE A 229 -1.94 12.62 12.30
C ILE A 229 -1.80 13.75 13.32
N ASP A 230 -1.04 13.49 14.39
CA ASP A 230 -0.86 14.42 15.51
C ASP A 230 0.33 15.37 15.32
N GLN A 231 1.32 14.96 14.53
CA GLN A 231 2.50 15.76 14.21
C GLN A 231 3.14 15.27 12.91
N LEU A 232 3.48 16.20 12.03
CA LEU A 232 4.25 15.91 10.81
C LEU A 232 5.75 16.10 11.06
N PRO A 233 6.62 15.30 10.43
CA PRO A 233 8.02 15.64 10.39
C PRO A 233 8.25 16.92 9.56
N GLU A 234 9.36 17.60 9.80
CA GLU A 234 9.83 18.64 8.88
C GLU A 234 10.05 17.99 7.51
N LYS A 235 9.53 18.60 6.43
CA LYS A 235 9.76 18.11 5.07
C LYS A 235 11.27 17.96 4.86
N ASN A 236 11.75 16.73 4.84
CA ASN A 236 13.17 16.47 4.70
C ASN A 236 13.60 16.92 3.29
N LEU A 237 14.77 17.56 3.17
CA LEU A 237 15.37 17.92 1.88
C LEU A 237 15.50 16.71 0.92
N ASN A 238 15.50 15.49 1.46
CA ASN A 238 15.46 14.25 0.69
C ASN A 238 14.12 14.01 -0.03
N GLU A 239 12.99 14.46 0.50
CA GLU A 239 11.69 14.36 -0.19
C GLU A 239 11.56 15.39 -1.30
N ALA A 240 12.10 16.60 -1.11
CA ALA A 240 12.28 17.54 -2.20
C ALA A 240 13.22 16.95 -3.29
N PHE A 241 14.22 16.16 -2.89
CA PHE A 241 15.09 15.43 -3.82
C PHE A 241 14.38 14.24 -4.50
N ASP A 242 13.49 13.52 -3.82
CA ASP A 242 12.69 12.42 -4.39
C ASP A 242 11.62 12.94 -5.36
N GLU A 243 10.94 14.05 -5.03
CA GLU A 243 10.09 14.80 -5.96
C GLU A 243 10.89 15.34 -7.17
N LEU A 244 12.15 15.75 -6.97
CA LEU A 244 13.06 16.17 -8.04
C LEU A 244 13.70 14.99 -8.82
N THR A 245 13.74 13.78 -8.28
CA THR A 245 14.32 12.58 -8.91
C THR A 245 13.28 11.64 -9.52
N GLN A 246 11.98 11.94 -9.41
CA GLN A 246 10.97 11.46 -10.36
C GLN A 246 11.09 12.09 -11.77
N ARG A 247 12.24 12.68 -12.10
CA ARG A 247 12.55 13.06 -13.47
C ARG A 247 12.71 11.80 -14.33
N PRO A 248 12.17 11.79 -15.57
CA PRO A 248 12.43 10.71 -16.50
C PRO A 248 13.94 10.53 -16.64
N VAL A 249 14.40 9.28 -16.58
CA VAL A 249 15.81 8.93 -16.84
C VAL A 249 16.21 9.62 -18.14
N PRO A 250 17.29 10.42 -18.15
CA PRO A 250 17.69 11.15 -19.35
C PRO A 250 17.92 10.15 -20.49
N PRO A 251 17.48 10.46 -21.73
CA PRO A 251 17.72 9.60 -22.89
C PRO A 251 19.22 9.41 -23.14
N ASP A 252 19.57 8.40 -23.93
CA ASP A 252 20.97 8.13 -24.31
C ASP A 252 21.64 9.41 -24.82
N LEU A 253 22.81 9.73 -24.27
CA LEU A 253 23.58 10.89 -24.72
C LEU A 253 24.27 10.58 -26.05
N VAL A 254 23.95 11.34 -27.09
CA VAL A 254 24.49 11.16 -28.45
C VAL A 254 25.69 12.09 -28.65
N LYS A 255 26.66 11.66 -29.47
CA LYS A 255 27.80 12.48 -29.90
C LYS A 255 27.34 13.85 -30.43
N GLY A 256 27.92 14.92 -29.91
CA GLY A 256 27.60 16.31 -30.23
C GLY A 256 26.53 16.94 -29.32
N MET A 257 25.87 16.16 -28.44
CA MET A 257 24.96 16.74 -27.45
C MET A 257 25.73 17.57 -26.41
N LYS A 258 25.14 18.71 -26.02
CA LYS A 258 25.69 19.61 -25.01
C LYS A 258 24.84 19.56 -23.75
N ILE A 259 25.44 19.22 -22.62
CA ILE A 259 24.78 19.10 -21.31
C ILE A 259 25.65 19.68 -20.20
N ASN A 260 25.09 20.55 -19.37
CA ASN A 260 25.76 21.17 -18.21
C ASN A 260 27.17 21.73 -18.49
N GLY A 261 27.39 22.31 -19.68
CA GLY A 261 28.69 22.88 -20.07
C GLY A 261 29.68 21.90 -20.70
N PHE A 262 29.27 20.65 -20.97
CA PHE A 262 30.08 19.63 -21.63
C PHE A 262 29.47 19.18 -22.95
N GLU A 263 30.30 18.92 -23.95
CA GLU A 263 29.91 18.33 -25.23
C GLU A 263 30.32 16.86 -25.30
N ILE A 264 29.37 15.99 -25.62
CA ILE A 264 29.60 14.53 -25.67
C ILE A 264 30.39 14.19 -26.93
N VAL A 265 31.55 13.55 -26.74
CA VAL A 265 32.44 13.13 -27.83
C VAL A 265 32.15 11.70 -28.23
N SER A 266 32.03 10.79 -27.27
CA SER A 266 31.74 9.37 -27.52
C SER A 266 31.32 8.64 -26.24
N LEU A 267 30.67 7.49 -26.40
CA LEU A 267 30.47 6.53 -25.32
C LEU A 267 31.75 5.68 -25.15
N ILE A 268 32.24 5.56 -23.91
CA ILE A 268 33.42 4.77 -23.56
C ILE A 268 33.00 3.37 -23.08
N ILE A 269 32.08 3.31 -22.10
CA ILE A 269 31.62 2.06 -21.47
C ILE A 269 30.11 2.11 -21.33
N SER A 270 29.43 1.01 -21.65
CA SER A 270 28.03 0.79 -21.29
C SER A 270 27.90 -0.55 -20.60
N SER A 271 27.29 -0.54 -19.42
CA SER A 271 26.94 -1.73 -18.65
C SER A 271 25.47 -1.68 -18.23
N SER A 272 24.98 -2.74 -17.60
CA SER A 272 23.63 -2.79 -17.03
C SER A 272 23.39 -1.79 -15.90
N LYS A 273 24.46 -1.26 -15.28
CA LYS A 273 24.37 -0.36 -14.11
C LYS A 273 24.85 1.07 -14.38
N MET A 274 25.71 1.27 -15.38
CA MET A 274 26.28 2.59 -15.70
C MET A 274 26.65 2.73 -17.18
N GLN A 275 26.62 3.96 -17.67
CA GLN A 275 27.27 4.40 -18.89
C GLN A 275 28.37 5.42 -18.55
N LEU A 276 29.47 5.39 -19.28
CA LEU A 276 30.59 6.31 -19.16
C LEU A 276 30.86 6.93 -20.53
N TYR A 277 30.81 8.25 -20.62
CA TYR A 277 31.03 9.02 -21.83
C TYR A 277 32.32 9.81 -21.75
N LEU A 278 32.99 9.95 -22.89
CA LEU A 278 34.02 10.95 -23.10
C LEU A 278 33.31 12.24 -23.49
N ALA A 279 33.57 13.30 -22.74
CA ALA A 279 33.02 14.62 -23.01
C ALA A 279 34.14 15.67 -23.02
N LYS A 280 33.85 16.81 -23.61
CA LYS A 280 34.76 17.95 -23.65
C LYS A 280 34.10 19.11 -22.92
N ASP A 281 34.78 19.69 -21.95
CA ASP A 281 34.36 20.94 -21.33
C ASP A 281 34.36 22.04 -22.40
N ILE A 282 33.21 22.70 -22.60
CA ILE A 282 33.02 23.69 -23.65
C ILE A 282 33.83 24.97 -23.37
N ASN A 283 34.06 25.29 -22.11
CA ASN A 283 34.77 26.50 -21.68
C ASN A 283 36.28 26.30 -21.65
N THR A 284 36.74 25.15 -21.17
CA THR A 284 38.18 24.89 -20.99
C THR A 284 38.79 24.04 -22.10
N GLY A 285 37.95 23.36 -22.90
CA GLY A 285 38.38 22.47 -23.96
C GLY A 285 39.01 21.15 -23.48
N GLN A 286 39.06 20.89 -22.18
CA GLN A 286 39.60 19.66 -21.63
C GLN A 286 38.66 18.47 -21.81
N SER A 287 39.24 17.30 -22.08
CA SER A 287 38.51 16.04 -22.10
C SER A 287 38.26 15.54 -20.68
N VAL A 288 37.02 15.19 -20.38
CA VAL A 288 36.56 14.65 -19.09
C VAL A 288 35.72 13.39 -19.31
N ALA A 289 35.61 12.56 -18.27
CA ALA A 289 34.73 11.40 -18.27
C ALA A 289 33.43 11.71 -17.52
N LEU A 290 32.29 11.58 -18.19
CA LEU A 290 30.95 11.74 -17.60
C LEU A 290 30.34 10.36 -17.32
N LYS A 291 29.96 10.11 -16.07
CA LYS A 291 29.31 8.86 -15.66
C LYS A 291 27.82 9.10 -15.46
N THR A 292 26.98 8.29 -16.11
CA THR A 292 25.53 8.30 -15.95
C THR A 292 25.02 6.91 -15.53
N PRO A 293 23.85 6.82 -14.87
CA PRO A 293 23.17 5.54 -14.69
C PRO A 293 22.76 4.97 -16.05
N SER A 294 22.80 3.65 -16.21
CA SER A 294 22.39 3.01 -17.47
C SER A 294 20.87 3.00 -17.63
N ILE A 295 20.38 3.36 -18.81
CA ILE A 295 18.95 3.27 -19.17
C ILE A 295 18.46 1.81 -19.19
N ASN A 296 19.37 0.84 -19.38
CA ASN A 296 19.06 -0.59 -19.38
C ASN A 296 18.72 -1.18 -18.01
N LEU A 297 18.74 -0.39 -16.93
CA LEU A 297 18.23 -0.83 -15.63
C LEU A 297 16.74 -1.24 -15.69
N LYS A 298 15.96 -0.67 -16.63
CA LYS A 298 14.56 -1.09 -16.87
C LYS A 298 14.41 -2.28 -17.82
N MET A 299 15.23 -2.40 -18.86
CA MET A 299 15.11 -3.50 -19.83
C MET A 299 15.46 -4.86 -19.24
N ILE A 300 16.33 -4.95 -18.23
CA ILE A 300 16.65 -6.24 -17.60
C ILE A 300 15.51 -6.73 -16.68
N GLN A 301 14.68 -5.84 -16.13
CA GLN A 301 13.46 -6.25 -15.43
C GLN A 301 12.30 -6.61 -16.36
N SER A 302 12.23 -6.04 -17.58
CA SER A 302 11.16 -6.36 -18.54
C SER A 302 11.50 -7.45 -19.58
N THR A 303 12.78 -7.78 -19.78
CA THR A 303 13.19 -8.76 -20.83
C THR A 303 13.44 -10.17 -20.26
N LEU A 304 13.65 -10.32 -18.94
CA LEU A 304 13.72 -11.64 -18.30
C LEU A 304 12.35 -12.36 -18.24
N SER A 305 11.24 -11.65 -18.48
CA SER A 305 9.91 -12.27 -18.60
C SER A 305 9.57 -12.79 -20.01
N THR A 306 10.42 -12.57 -21.02
CA THR A 306 10.08 -12.88 -22.43
C THR A 306 11.01 -13.92 -23.08
N LEU A 307 12.01 -14.46 -22.36
CA LEU A 307 12.96 -15.45 -22.90
C LEU A 307 12.85 -16.86 -22.30
N CYS A 308 11.77 -17.17 -21.56
CA CYS A 308 11.50 -18.52 -21.04
C CYS A 308 10.21 -19.17 -21.55
N THR A 309 9.65 -18.72 -22.68
CA THR A 309 8.53 -19.40 -23.36
C THR A 309 8.66 -19.37 -24.88
N SER A 310 9.64 -20.11 -25.41
CA SER A 310 9.57 -20.67 -26.76
C SER A 310 10.51 -21.88 -26.88
N ASN A 311 10.05 -23.02 -26.36
CA ASN A 311 10.44 -24.36 -26.80
C ASN A 311 9.24 -25.27 -26.52
N GLY A 312 8.59 -25.69 -27.60
CA GLY A 312 7.33 -26.44 -27.65
C GLY A 312 6.64 -26.16 -28.96
#